data_AF-I2GU92-F1
#
_entry.id   AF-I2GU92-F1
#
_cell.length_a   1.000
_cell.length_b   1.000
_cell.length_c   1.000
_cell.angle_alpha   90.00
_cell.angle_beta   90.00
_cell.angle_gamma   90.00
#
_symmetry.space_group_name_H-M   'P 1'
#
loop_
_entity.id
_entity.type
_entity.pdbx_description
1 polymer ?
#
loop_
_entity_poly.entity_id
_entity_poly.type
_entity_poly.pdbx_seq_one_letter_code
_entity_poly.pdbx_strand_id
1 'polypeptide(L)'
;MAKYKTISVTEETFKEFERMAESYGLSNKGLVEAMLMYFKVSKADPRDPKADNPTDAIKALDKRLIGFIKEQEKKLLIPIKDAVFEIASSEGMPRREDLRIVNNNVKKIISQLEGKQ
;
A
#
# COMPACT_ATOMS: atom_id res chain seq x y z
N MET A 1 17.62 27.05 45.56
CA MET A 1 16.30 26.39 45.69
C MET A 1 15.66 26.33 44.32
N ALA A 2 15.04 25.21 43.95
CA ALA A 2 14.29 25.13 42.69
C ALA A 2 13.11 26.11 42.75
N LYS A 3 12.96 26.96 41.72
CA LYS A 3 11.88 27.94 41.64
C LYS A 3 10.65 27.27 41.07
N TYR A 4 9.70 26.90 41.92
CA TYR A 4 8.45 26.28 41.48
C TYR A 4 7.56 27.29 40.75
N LYS A 5 6.87 26.80 39.73
CA LYS A 5 5.84 27.52 38.97
C LYS A 5 4.56 26.71 39.09
N THR A 6 3.46 27.38 39.34
CA THR A 6 2.13 26.77 39.54
C THR A 6 1.19 27.19 38.43
N ILE A 7 0.24 26.31 38.10
CA ILE A 7 -0.85 26.54 37.15
C ILE A 7 -2.14 26.27 37.91
N SER A 8 -3.10 27.20 37.84
CA SER A 8 -4.43 27.01 38.41
C SER A 8 -5.32 26.25 37.43
N VAL A 9 -6.01 25.22 37.92
CA VAL A 9 -7.02 24.45 37.19
C VAL A 9 -8.18 24.15 38.12
N THR A 10 -9.34 23.76 37.58
CA THR A 10 -10.46 23.28 38.38
C THR A 10 -10.13 21.91 39.00
N GLU A 11 -10.78 21.58 40.11
CA GLU A 11 -10.59 20.28 40.78
C GLU A 11 -10.96 19.11 39.85
N GLU A 12 -12.03 19.26 39.08
CA GLU A 12 -12.48 18.26 38.11
C GLU A 12 -11.42 17.99 37.04
N THR A 13 -10.90 19.04 36.40
CA THR A 13 -9.83 18.91 35.40
C THR A 13 -8.56 18.32 36.00
N PHE A 14 -8.23 18.66 37.25
CA PHE A 14 -7.06 18.07 37.91
C PHE A 14 -7.23 16.56 38.13
N LYS A 15 -8.42 16.10 38.54
CA LYS A 15 -8.72 14.66 38.68
C LYS A 15 -8.64 13.92 37.35
N GLU A 16 -9.13 14.51 36.26
CA GLU A 16 -8.98 13.92 34.91
C GLU A 16 -7.52 13.86 34.47
N PHE A 17 -6.77 14.91 34.76
CA PHE A 17 -5.34 14.98 34.47
C PHE A 17 -4.55 13.88 35.21
N GLU A 18 -4.84 13.64 36.49
CA GLU A 18 -4.22 12.54 37.26
C GLU A 18 -4.56 11.17 36.68
N ARG A 19 -5.83 10.92 36.36
CA ARG A 19 -6.24 9.66 35.70
C ARG A 19 -5.54 9.45 34.38
N MET A 20 -5.37 10.51 33.59
CA MET A 20 -4.65 10.44 32.32
C MET A 20 -3.17 10.12 32.52
N ALA A 21 -2.53 10.75 33.51
CA ALA A 21 -1.14 10.49 33.86
C ALA A 21 -0.94 9.03 34.28
N GLU A 22 -1.81 8.51 35.14
CA GLU A 22 -1.83 7.11 35.56
C GLU A 22 -2.02 6.16 34.37
N SER A 23 -2.95 6.47 33.46
CA SER A 23 -3.23 5.65 32.27
C SER A 23 -2.01 5.49 31.35
N TYR A 24 -1.12 6.49 31.34
CA TYR A 24 0.12 6.49 30.57
C TYR A 24 1.34 6.05 31.39
N GLY A 25 1.17 5.70 32.66
CA GLY A 25 2.29 5.36 33.56
C GLY A 25 3.24 6.53 33.81
N LEU A 26 2.74 7.76 33.76
CA LEU A 26 3.50 9.00 33.94
C LEU A 26 3.16 9.67 35.26
N SER A 27 4.09 10.47 35.77
CA SER A 27 3.79 11.44 36.84
C SER A 27 3.08 12.66 36.26
N ASN A 28 2.38 13.42 37.11
CA ASN A 28 1.77 14.71 36.74
C ASN A 28 2.77 15.64 36.04
N LYS A 29 3.99 15.76 36.57
CA LYS A 29 5.06 16.54 35.92
C LYS A 29 5.41 15.97 34.54
N GLY A 30 5.59 14.65 34.46
CA GLY A 30 5.96 13.98 33.21
C GLY A 30 4.90 14.13 32.13
N LEU A 31 3.62 14.09 32.48
CA LEU A 31 2.53 14.33 31.54
C LEU A 31 2.56 15.76 30.99
N VAL A 32 2.77 16.79 31.83
CA VAL A 32 2.90 18.18 31.34
C VAL A 32 4.07 18.34 30.36
N GLU A 33 5.23 17.75 30.69
CA GLU A 33 6.42 17.80 29.82
C GLU A 33 6.17 17.08 28.49
N ALA A 34 5.52 15.91 28.53
CA ALA A 34 5.15 15.13 27.35
C ALA A 34 4.13 15.86 26.47
N MET A 35 3.10 16.47 27.05
CA MET A 35 2.10 17.26 26.32
C MET A 35 2.76 18.44 25.59
N LEU A 36 3.64 19.18 26.28
CA LEU A 36 4.34 20.31 25.65
C LEU A 36 5.21 19.84 24.48
N MET A 37 5.94 18.73 24.65
CA MET A 37 6.76 18.17 23.58
C MET A 37 5.89 17.68 22.41
N TYR A 38 4.78 17.00 22.70
CA TYR A 38 3.84 16.49 21.71
C TYR A 38 3.30 17.63 20.85
N PHE A 39 2.69 18.66 21.43
CA PHE A 39 2.13 19.78 20.66
C PHE A 39 3.21 20.59 19.93
N LYS A 40 4.41 20.70 20.51
CA LYS A 40 5.54 21.38 19.84
C LYS A 40 5.99 20.66 18.57
N VAL A 41 6.04 19.33 18.60
CA VAL A 41 6.49 18.48 17.49
C VAL A 41 5.38 18.26 16.47
N SER A 42 4.18 17.88 16.92
CA SER A 42 3.05 17.58 16.05
C SER A 42 2.45 18.82 15.38
N LYS A 43 2.68 20.02 15.94
CA LYS A 43 2.02 21.27 15.55
C LYS A 43 0.49 21.22 15.65
N ALA A 44 -0.06 20.21 16.33
CA ALA A 44 -1.49 20.10 16.57
C ALA A 44 -1.97 21.21 17.51
N ASP A 45 -3.12 21.81 17.20
CA ASP A 45 -3.77 22.75 18.12
C ASP A 45 -4.46 21.94 19.24
N PRO A 46 -4.07 22.10 20.52
CA PRO A 46 -4.66 21.36 21.64
C PRO A 46 -6.15 21.67 21.87
N ARG A 47 -6.70 22.70 21.22
CA ARG A 47 -8.12 23.04 21.26
C ARG A 47 -8.94 22.37 20.18
N ASP A 48 -8.28 21.81 19.16
CA ASP A 48 -8.93 21.06 18.10
C ASP A 48 -8.74 19.56 18.36
N PRO A 49 -9.74 18.87 18.93
CA PRO A 49 -9.65 17.42 19.17
C PRO A 49 -9.61 16.61 17.88
N LYS A 50 -9.84 17.23 16.72
CA LYS A 50 -9.73 16.61 15.39
C LYS A 50 -8.41 16.92 14.69
N ALA A 51 -7.50 17.70 15.31
CA ALA A 51 -6.21 18.04 14.72
C ALA A 51 -5.54 16.76 14.21
N ASP A 52 -5.41 16.68 12.88
CA ASP A 52 -5.20 15.48 12.09
C ASP A 52 -4.33 14.46 12.83
N ASN A 53 -4.94 13.37 13.28
CA ASN A 53 -4.20 12.22 13.76
C ASN A 53 -3.24 11.83 12.61
N PRO A 54 -1.91 11.77 12.83
CA PRO A 54 -0.95 11.40 11.80
C PRO A 54 -1.35 10.11 11.05
N THR A 55 -2.09 9.24 11.74
CA THR A 55 -2.71 8.03 11.19
C THR A 55 -3.64 8.30 10.00
N ASP A 56 -4.44 9.36 10.02
CA ASP A 56 -5.38 9.67 8.94
C ASP A 56 -4.67 10.28 7.73
N ALA A 57 -3.61 11.06 7.94
CA ALA A 57 -2.71 11.50 6.87
C ALA A 57 -1.98 10.31 6.20
N ILE A 58 -1.54 9.34 7.01
CA ILE A 58 -0.92 8.10 6.50
C ILE A 58 -1.93 7.27 5.70
N LYS A 59 -3.17 7.10 6.19
CA LYS A 59 -4.23 6.41 5.44
C LYS A 59 -4.56 7.09 4.12
N ALA A 60 -4.59 8.42 4.10
CA ALA A 60 -4.82 9.19 2.88
C ALA A 60 -3.68 9.01 1.86
N LEU A 61 -2.43 8.98 2.34
CA LEU A 61 -1.25 8.72 1.51
C LEU A 61 -1.29 7.29 0.92
N ASP A 62 -1.63 6.29 1.72
CA ASP A 62 -1.74 4.89 1.28
C ASP A 62 -2.81 4.73 0.19
N LYS A 63 -4.00 5.30 0.39
CA LYS A 63 -5.05 5.34 -0.64
C LYS A 63 -4.58 5.96 -1.96
N ARG A 64 -3.84 7.07 -1.87
CA ARG A 64 -3.30 7.76 -3.05
C ARG A 64 -2.26 6.92 -3.78
N LEU A 65 -1.39 6.23 -3.04
CA LEU A 65 -0.38 5.33 -3.60
C LEU A 65 -1.02 4.13 -4.31
N ILE A 66 -1.98 3.46 -3.66
CA ILE A 66 -2.73 2.35 -4.26
C ILE A 66 -3.46 2.80 -5.53
N GLY A 67 -4.08 3.99 -5.49
CA GLY A 67 -4.75 4.58 -6.66
C GLY A 67 -3.77 4.82 -7.81
N PHE A 68 -2.59 5.36 -7.53
CA PHE A 68 -1.55 5.56 -8.53
C PHE A 68 -1.08 4.23 -9.15
N ILE A 69 -0.82 3.21 -8.34
CA ILE A 69 -0.39 1.89 -8.83
C ILE A 69 -1.45 1.29 -9.77
N LYS A 70 -2.74 1.30 -9.38
CA LYS A 70 -3.83 0.79 -10.22
C LYS A 70 -3.96 1.54 -11.54
N GLU A 71 -3.78 2.86 -11.51
CA GLU A 71 -3.86 3.70 -12.70
C GLU A 71 -2.69 3.41 -13.66
N GLN A 72 -1.46 3.24 -13.13
CA GLN A 72 -0.28 2.84 -13.91
C GLN A 72 -0.44 1.43 -14.48
N GLU A 73 -0.99 0.51 -13.68
CA GLU A 73 -1.26 -0.86 -14.11
C GLU A 73 -2.20 -0.89 -15.32
N LYS A 74 -3.31 -0.15 -15.23
CA LYS A 74 -4.31 -0.03 -16.29
C LYS A 74 -3.78 0.66 -17.53
N LYS A 75 -2.99 1.73 -17.37
CA LYS A 75 -2.52 2.55 -18.49
C LYS A 75 -1.32 1.98 -19.22
N LEU A 76 -0.43 1.27 -18.53
CA LEU A 76 0.86 0.83 -19.09
C LEU A 76 1.03 -0.68 -19.03
N LEU A 77 0.96 -1.29 -17.84
CA LEU A 77 1.31 -2.71 -17.68
C LEU A 77 0.35 -3.66 -18.39
N ILE A 78 -0.98 -3.45 -18.28
CA ILE A 78 -1.97 -4.30 -18.96
C ILE A 78 -1.78 -4.21 -20.49
N PRO A 79 -1.73 -3.02 -21.11
CA PRO A 79 -1.47 -2.91 -22.56
C PRO A 79 -0.16 -3.55 -23.01
N ILE A 80 0.93 -3.39 -22.25
CA ILE A 80 2.22 -4.02 -22.58
C ILE A 80 2.09 -5.54 -22.52
N LYS A 81 1.46 -6.07 -21.45
CA LYS A 81 1.22 -7.50 -21.29
C LYS A 81 0.43 -8.05 -22.47
N ASP A 82 -0.67 -7.40 -22.83
CA ASP A 82 -1.52 -7.83 -23.94
C ASP A 82 -0.79 -7.76 -25.28
N ALA A 83 -0.04 -6.69 -25.56
CA ALA A 83 0.78 -6.57 -26.76
C ALA A 83 1.85 -7.67 -26.86
N VAL A 84 2.52 -8.01 -25.75
CA VAL A 84 3.51 -9.11 -25.71
C VAL A 84 2.84 -10.45 -26.00
N PHE A 85 1.65 -10.71 -25.46
CA PHE A 85 0.89 -11.93 -25.75
C PHE A 85 0.42 -12.00 -27.21
N GLU A 86 0.01 -10.88 -27.81
CA GLU A 86 -0.33 -10.81 -29.24
C GLU A 86 0.89 -11.06 -30.13
N ILE A 87 2.04 -10.47 -29.81
CA ILE A 87 3.30 -10.71 -30.54
C ILE A 87 3.70 -12.19 -30.43
N ALA A 88 3.70 -12.74 -29.21
CA ALA A 88 4.01 -14.16 -28.99
C ALA A 88 3.04 -15.10 -29.74
N SER A 89 1.78 -14.69 -29.89
CA SER A 89 0.76 -15.44 -30.64
C SER A 89 0.91 -15.30 -32.17
N SER A 90 1.52 -14.22 -32.65
CA SER A 90 1.66 -13.92 -34.08
C SER A 90 3.01 -14.34 -34.67
N GLU A 91 4.10 -14.37 -33.89
CA GLU A 91 5.46 -14.56 -34.42
C GLU A 91 6.04 -15.99 -34.36
N GLY A 92 5.41 -17.00 -33.74
CA GLY A 92 6.14 -18.29 -33.70
C GLY A 92 5.54 -19.53 -33.06
N MET A 93 4.27 -19.56 -32.67
CA MET A 93 3.63 -20.84 -32.40
C MET A 93 3.01 -21.32 -33.71
N PRO A 94 3.58 -22.33 -34.41
CA PRO A 94 2.92 -22.86 -35.61
C PRO A 94 1.51 -23.24 -35.19
N ARG A 95 0.50 -22.70 -35.90
CA ARG A 95 -0.90 -22.94 -35.54
C ARG A 95 -1.04 -24.45 -35.44
N ARG A 96 -1.71 -24.96 -34.40
CA ARG A 96 -1.93 -26.41 -34.24
C ARG A 96 -2.42 -27.06 -35.55
N GLU A 97 -3.17 -26.30 -36.35
CA GLU A 97 -3.64 -26.71 -37.67
C GLU A 97 -2.51 -26.90 -38.70
N ASP A 98 -1.54 -25.98 -38.76
CA ASP A 98 -0.41 -26.06 -39.68
C ASP A 98 0.49 -27.27 -39.34
N LEU A 99 0.73 -27.53 -38.05
CA LEU A 99 1.43 -28.73 -37.59
C LEU A 99 0.67 -30.02 -37.93
N ARG A 100 -0.66 -29.98 -37.88
CA ARG A 100 -1.51 -31.13 -38.21
C ARG A 100 -1.46 -31.46 -39.70
N ILE A 101 -1.46 -30.43 -40.55
CA ILE A 101 -1.32 -30.57 -42.01
C ILE A 101 0.06 -31.16 -42.35
N VAL A 102 1.13 -30.63 -41.76
CA VAL A 102 2.49 -31.14 -41.99
C VAL A 102 2.61 -32.59 -41.54
N ASN A 103 2.10 -32.94 -40.36
CA ASN A 103 2.15 -34.33 -39.85
C ASN A 103 1.38 -35.31 -40.75
N ASN A 104 0.19 -34.91 -41.23
CA ASN A 104 -0.59 -35.74 -42.16
C ASN A 104 0.12 -35.94 -43.51
N ASN A 105 0.80 -34.91 -44.01
CA ASN A 105 1.55 -34.99 -45.26
C ASN A 105 2.80 -35.86 -45.10
N VAL A 106 3.52 -35.74 -43.98
CA VAL A 106 4.67 -36.61 -43.65
C VAL A 106 4.23 -38.07 -43.56
N LYS A 107 3.11 -38.37 -42.88
CA LYS A 107 2.55 -39.73 -42.81
C LYS A 107 2.23 -40.30 -44.18
N LYS A 108 1.58 -39.51 -45.05
CA LYS A 108 1.28 -39.95 -46.43
C LYS A 108 2.54 -40.28 -47.23
N ILE A 109 3.59 -39.47 -47.10
CA ILE A 109 4.87 -39.71 -47.78
C ILE A 109 5.52 -40.99 -47.27
N ILE A 110 5.55 -41.20 -45.94
CA ILE A 110 6.10 -42.43 -45.34
C ILE A 110 5.37 -43.65 -45.87
N SER A 111 4.02 -43.65 -45.86
CA SER A 111 3.24 -44.78 -46.39
C SER A 111 3.47 -45.02 -47.89
N GLN A 112 3.72 -43.98 -48.68
CA GLN A 112 4.05 -44.11 -50.11
C GLN A 112 5.46 -44.67 -50.36
N LEU A 113 6.39 -44.45 -49.42
CA LEU A 113 7.75 -44.99 -49.48
C LEU A 113 7.79 -46.45 -48.99
N GLU A 114 7.02 -46.79 -47.96
CA GLU A 114 6.89 -48.15 -47.43
C GLU A 114 6.13 -49.10 -48.38
N GLY A 115 5.17 -48.60 -49.16
CA GLY A 115 4.44 -49.39 -50.16
C GLY A 115 5.17 -49.61 -51.49
N LYS A 116 6.44 -49.20 -51.61
CA LYS A 116 7.28 -49.32 -52.83
C LYS A 116 8.48 -50.27 -52.68
N GLN A 117 8.56 -51.04 -51.58
CA GLN A 117 9.50 -52.17 -51.45
C GLN A 117 8.81 -53.51 -51.72
#